data_AF-A0A7W0UG80-F1
#
_entry.id   AF-A0A7W0UG80-F1
#
_cell.length_a   1.000
_cell.length_b   1.000
_cell.length_c   1.000
_cell.angle_alpha   90.00
_cell.angle_beta   90.00
_cell.angle_gamma   90.00
#
_symmetry.space_group_name_H-M   'P 1'
#
loop_
_entity.id
_entity.type
_entity.pdbx_description
1 polymer ?
#
loop_
_entity_poly.entity_id
_entity_poly.type
_entity_poly.pdbx_seq_one_letter_code
_entity_poly.pdbx_strand_id
1 'polypeptide(L)'
;MKLLVHSATGPENPTRAALALLVARTAADEGHDVRVFFAGDAVHLVREATATAVNGLGTGNVAEHMAALRGAGVTLHLSGMSSKARGIEGGDGTELCPPAKLIELAAWADTTLTSERMRLSPPPQGLGQASLQPRRRLVSPDRCSLDPA
;
A
#
# COMPACT_ATOMS: atom_id res chain seq x y z
N MET A 1 13.70 -17.53 9.10
CA MET A 1 13.22 -17.09 10.44
C MET A 1 11.71 -17.07 10.45
N LYS A 2 11.09 -16.95 11.62
CA LYS A 2 9.63 -16.80 11.78
C LYS A 2 9.28 -15.31 11.79
N LEU A 3 8.44 -14.89 10.85
CA LEU A 3 8.11 -13.49 10.65
C LEU A 3 6.59 -13.29 10.67
N LEU A 4 6.15 -12.37 11.54
CA LEU A 4 4.77 -11.89 11.55
C LEU A 4 4.70 -10.55 10.80
N VAL A 5 3.91 -10.48 9.74
CA VAL A 5 3.51 -9.21 9.14
C VAL A 5 2.11 -8.84 9.63
N HIS A 6 1.99 -7.71 10.30
CA HIS A 6 0.72 -7.19 10.76
C HIS A 6 0.40 -5.87 10.05
N SER A 7 -0.85 -5.71 9.61
CA SER A 7 -1.33 -4.44 9.05
C SER A 7 -2.75 -4.15 9.51
N ALA A 8 -2.99 -2.91 9.92
CA ALA A 8 -4.31 -2.33 10.13
C ALA A 8 -4.73 -1.38 8.99
N THR A 9 -3.77 -1.00 8.12
CA THR A 9 -3.98 -0.10 6.98
C THR A 9 -4.63 -0.83 5.81
N GLY A 10 -5.74 -0.29 5.30
CA GLY A 10 -6.52 -0.82 4.21
C GLY A 10 -6.49 0.04 2.93
N PRO A 11 -7.52 -0.03 2.08
CA PRO A 11 -7.56 0.63 0.77
C PRO A 11 -7.50 2.16 0.84
N GLU A 12 -7.75 2.76 2.01
CA GLU A 12 -7.61 4.20 2.24
C GLU A 12 -6.17 4.71 2.08
N ASN A 13 -5.18 3.83 2.18
CA ASN A 13 -3.79 4.13 1.84
C ASN A 13 -3.17 2.98 1.01
N PRO A 14 -3.38 3.00 -0.32
CA PRO A 14 -2.99 1.92 -1.22
C PRO A 14 -1.52 1.53 -1.15
N THR A 15 -0.62 2.52 -1.04
CA THR A 15 0.82 2.28 -0.96
C THR A 15 1.18 1.53 0.32
N ARG A 16 0.66 1.95 1.47
CA ARG A 16 0.96 1.27 2.75
C ARG A 16 0.30 -0.11 2.82
N ALA A 17 -0.93 -0.24 2.33
CA ALA A 17 -1.62 -1.53 2.27
C ALA A 17 -0.87 -2.55 1.41
N ALA A 18 -0.47 -2.17 0.20
CA ALA A 18 0.31 -3.02 -0.69
C ALA A 18 1.72 -3.30 -0.15
N LEU A 19 2.34 -2.36 0.58
CA LEU A 19 3.67 -2.55 1.17
C LEU A 19 3.73 -3.70 2.18
N ALA A 20 2.72 -3.83 3.05
CA ALA A 20 2.67 -4.93 4.01
C ALA A 20 2.72 -6.29 3.29
N LEU A 21 1.92 -6.41 2.22
CA LEU A 21 1.83 -7.61 1.40
C LEU A 21 3.09 -7.86 0.57
N LEU A 22 3.69 -6.81 0.01
CA LEU A 22 4.97 -6.90 -0.69
C LEU A 22 6.06 -7.45 0.23
N VAL A 23 6.20 -6.90 1.44
CA VAL A 23 7.21 -7.36 2.41
C VAL A 23 6.94 -8.82 2.82
N ALA A 24 5.69 -9.18 3.09
CA ALA A 24 5.32 -10.56 3.41
C ALA A 24 5.70 -11.52 2.29
N ARG A 25 5.39 -11.16 1.04
CA ARG A 25 5.73 -11.93 -0.16
C ARG A 25 7.24 -12.09 -0.29
N THR A 26 8.00 -10.99 -0.19
CA THR A 26 9.46 -11.04 -0.30
C THR A 26 10.06 -11.96 0.76
N ALA A 27 9.58 -11.90 2.00
CA ALA A 27 10.03 -12.80 3.06
C ALA A 27 9.72 -14.28 2.73
N ALA A 28 8.56 -14.57 2.14
CA ALA A 28 8.22 -15.93 1.70
C ALA A 28 9.11 -16.40 0.54
N ASP A 29 9.37 -15.53 -0.44
CA ASP A 29 10.27 -15.81 -1.58
C ASP A 29 11.72 -16.07 -1.10
N GLU A 30 12.14 -15.44 -0.01
CA GLU A 30 13.43 -15.67 0.68
C GLU A 30 13.46 -16.93 1.57
N GLY A 31 12.36 -17.69 1.63
CA GLY A 31 12.28 -18.94 2.39
C GLY A 31 12.09 -18.75 3.90
N HIS A 32 11.57 -17.61 4.33
CA HIS A 32 11.15 -17.42 5.72
C HIS A 32 9.78 -18.06 6.01
N ASP A 33 9.54 -18.41 7.27
CA ASP A 33 8.23 -18.87 7.73
C ASP A 33 7.40 -17.63 8.05
N VAL A 34 6.46 -17.29 7.16
CA VAL A 34 5.72 -16.03 7.21
C VAL A 34 4.28 -16.29 7.62
N ARG A 35 3.78 -15.47 8.56
CA ARG A 35 2.35 -15.38 8.88
C ARG A 35 1.90 -13.95 8.75
N VAL A 36 0.69 -13.75 8.24
CA VAL A 36 0.11 -12.41 8.05
C VAL A 36 -1.12 -12.26 8.93
N PHE A 37 -1.27 -11.11 9.58
CA PHE A 37 -2.47 -10.77 10.33
C PHE A 37 -3.02 -9.40 9.90
N PHE A 38 -4.27 -9.35 9.45
CA PHE A 38 -4.97 -8.12 9.15
C PHE A 38 -5.96 -7.72 10.24
N ALA A 39 -5.88 -6.45 10.65
CA ALA A 39 -6.83 -5.80 11.54
C ALA A 39 -7.37 -4.52 10.89
N GLY A 40 -8.19 -3.77 11.62
CA GLY A 40 -8.61 -2.44 11.18
C GLY A 40 -9.28 -2.46 9.80
N ASP A 41 -8.83 -1.60 8.89
CA ASP A 41 -9.32 -1.52 7.52
C ASP A 41 -8.58 -2.46 6.56
N ALA A 42 -7.43 -3.02 6.97
CA ALA A 42 -6.68 -3.99 6.17
C ALA A 42 -7.49 -5.25 5.85
N VAL A 43 -8.48 -5.61 6.68
CA VAL A 43 -9.35 -6.75 6.38
C VAL A 43 -10.11 -6.58 5.06
N HIS A 44 -10.33 -5.36 4.57
CA HIS A 44 -10.94 -5.14 3.26
C HIS A 44 -10.14 -5.70 2.08
N LEU A 45 -8.82 -5.86 2.25
CA LEU A 45 -7.91 -6.32 1.19
C LEU A 45 -8.17 -7.77 0.75
N VAL A 46 -8.93 -8.55 1.52
CA VAL A 46 -9.29 -9.92 1.12
C VAL A 46 -10.47 -9.99 0.14
N ARG A 47 -11.22 -8.89 -0.01
CA ARG A 47 -12.27 -8.82 -1.02
C ARG A 47 -11.65 -8.74 -2.39
N GLU A 48 -12.08 -9.60 -3.30
CA GLU A 48 -11.58 -9.64 -4.68
C GLU A 48 -11.61 -8.26 -5.35
N ALA A 49 -12.77 -7.58 -5.32
CA ALA A 49 -12.91 -6.24 -5.91
C ALA A 49 -11.93 -5.21 -5.31
N THR A 50 -11.70 -5.27 -3.99
CA THR A 50 -10.74 -4.38 -3.33
C THR A 50 -9.31 -4.76 -3.68
N ALA A 51 -8.95 -6.04 -3.62
CA ALA A 51 -7.62 -6.53 -3.94
C ALA A 51 -7.20 -6.15 -5.37
N THR A 52 -8.12 -6.29 -6.33
CA THR A 52 -7.90 -5.96 -7.74
C THR A 52 -7.72 -4.45 -7.94
N ALA A 53 -8.49 -3.62 -7.21
CA ALA A 53 -8.46 -2.17 -7.36
C ALA A 53 -7.27 -1.48 -6.65
N VAL A 54 -6.74 -2.07 -5.57
CA VAL A 54 -5.69 -1.44 -4.76
C VAL A 54 -4.32 -1.67 -5.40
N ASN A 55 -3.77 -0.61 -5.98
CA ASN A 55 -2.41 -0.57 -6.52
C ASN A 55 -1.60 0.53 -5.83
N GLY A 56 -0.56 0.14 -5.11
CA GLY A 56 0.31 1.06 -4.39
C GLY A 56 1.43 1.64 -5.26
N LEU A 57 1.79 2.90 -5.02
CA LEU A 57 2.86 3.58 -5.75
C LEU A 57 4.22 2.98 -5.38
N GLY A 58 4.82 2.22 -6.29
CA GLY A 58 6.10 1.54 -6.07
C GLY A 58 6.01 0.29 -5.18
N THR A 59 4.81 -0.09 -4.74
CA THR A 59 4.60 -1.26 -3.87
C THR A 59 3.71 -2.32 -4.51
N GLY A 60 3.22 -2.09 -5.73
CA GLY A 60 2.51 -3.09 -6.56
C GLY A 60 1.03 -3.28 -6.23
N ASN A 61 0.42 -4.26 -6.89
CA ASN A 61 -1.00 -4.57 -6.78
C ASN A 61 -1.28 -5.57 -5.63
N VAL A 62 -2.35 -5.34 -4.88
CA VAL A 62 -2.72 -6.21 -3.74
C VAL A 62 -3.13 -7.61 -4.18
N ALA A 63 -3.89 -7.76 -5.27
CA ALA A 63 -4.31 -9.08 -5.76
C ALA A 63 -3.11 -9.96 -6.15
N GLU A 64 -2.11 -9.37 -6.81
CA GLU A 64 -0.88 -10.07 -7.19
C GLU A 64 -0.11 -10.59 -5.98
N HIS A 65 0.09 -9.75 -4.96
CA HIS A 65 0.78 -10.17 -3.73
C HIS A 65 0.00 -11.22 -2.95
N MET A 66 -1.32 -11.06 -2.85
CA MET A 66 -2.20 -12.04 -2.20
C MET A 66 -2.17 -13.40 -2.91
N ALA A 67 -2.15 -13.40 -4.25
CA ALA A 67 -2.02 -14.61 -5.04
C ALA A 67 -0.66 -15.30 -4.81
N ALA A 68 0.44 -14.53 -4.80
CA ALA A 68 1.78 -15.07 -4.53
C ALA A 68 1.88 -15.69 -3.13
N LEU A 69 1.36 -15.01 -2.11
CA LEU A 69 1.34 -15.51 -0.73
C LEU A 69 0.53 -16.79 -0.59
N ARG A 70 -0.66 -16.86 -1.20
CA ARG A 70 -1.46 -18.09 -1.23
C ARG A 70 -0.74 -19.22 -1.97
N GLY A 71 -0.10 -18.92 -3.09
CA GLY A 71 0.72 -19.88 -3.84
C GLY A 71 1.91 -20.43 -3.04
N ALA A 72 2.48 -19.62 -2.16
CA ALA A 72 3.53 -20.01 -1.22
C ALA A 72 3.00 -20.73 0.05
N GLY A 73 1.69 -20.92 0.17
CA GLY A 73 1.07 -21.57 1.34
C GLY A 73 1.02 -20.69 2.60
N VAL A 74 1.22 -19.38 2.46
CA VAL A 74 1.15 -18.45 3.60
C VAL A 74 -0.30 -18.30 4.08
N THR A 75 -0.51 -18.50 5.37
CA THR A 75 -1.83 -18.32 6.00
C THR A 75 -2.09 -16.85 6.29
N LEU A 76 -3.27 -16.37 5.88
CA LEU A 76 -3.72 -15.00 6.10
C LEU A 76 -4.76 -14.97 7.22
N HIS A 77 -4.38 -14.47 8.39
CA HIS A 77 -5.28 -14.32 9.52
C HIS A 77 -5.96 -12.96 9.50
N LEU A 78 -7.24 -12.93 9.87
CA LEU A 78 -8.07 -11.73 9.91
C LEU A 78 -8.62 -11.54 11.31
N SER A 79 -8.57 -10.31 11.84
CA SER A 79 -9.26 -9.95 13.07
C SER A 79 -10.76 -10.18 12.92
N GLY A 80 -11.31 -11.15 13.65
CA GLY A 80 -12.74 -11.47 13.63
C GLY A 80 -13.61 -10.26 14.00
N MET A 81 -13.16 -9.42 14.94
CA MET A 81 -13.89 -8.22 15.35
C MET A 81 -13.89 -7.15 14.26
N SER A 82 -12.74 -6.93 13.61
CA SER A 82 -12.62 -5.95 12.52
C SER A 82 -13.40 -6.39 11.29
N SER A 83 -13.34 -7.68 10.94
CA SER A 83 -14.09 -8.29 9.84
C SER A 83 -15.59 -8.22 10.08
N LYS A 84 -16.07 -8.59 11.28
CA LYS A 84 -17.49 -8.49 11.64
C LYS A 84 -18.01 -7.07 11.51
N ALA A 85 -17.28 -6.08 12.01
CA ALA A 85 -17.67 -4.66 11.92
C ALA A 85 -17.75 -4.14 10.47
N ARG A 86 -17.12 -4.84 9.52
CA ARG A 86 -17.02 -4.45 8.10
C ARG A 86 -17.82 -5.36 7.17
N GLY A 87 -18.53 -6.37 7.67
CA GLY A 87 -19.24 -7.35 6.86
C GLY A 87 -18.30 -8.19 6.00
N ILE A 88 -17.21 -8.68 6.59
CA ILE A 88 -16.26 -9.59 5.94
C ILE A 88 -16.39 -10.96 6.58
N GLU A 89 -16.65 -11.94 5.73
CA GLU A 89 -16.68 -13.35 6.09
C GLU A 89 -15.33 -13.98 5.73
N GLY A 90 -14.97 -15.08 6.41
CA GLY A 90 -13.80 -15.87 6.02
C GLY A 90 -14.03 -16.54 4.67
N GLY A 91 -12.94 -16.86 3.97
CA GLY A 91 -12.95 -17.51 2.66
C GLY A 91 -11.63 -18.22 2.35
N ASP A 92 -11.46 -18.69 1.11
CA ASP A 92 -10.31 -19.51 0.70
C ASP A 92 -8.95 -18.85 1.01
N GLY A 93 -8.20 -19.50 1.91
CA GLY A 93 -6.89 -19.05 2.36
C GLY A 93 -6.90 -17.95 3.43
N THR A 94 -8.06 -17.67 4.04
CA THR A 94 -8.19 -16.69 5.13
C THR A 94 -8.88 -17.29 6.36
N GLU A 95 -8.40 -16.93 7.54
CA GLU A 95 -8.95 -17.41 8.81
C GLU A 95 -9.41 -16.23 9.67
N LEU A 96 -10.67 -16.24 10.12
CA LEU A 96 -11.17 -15.27 11.10
C LEU A 96 -10.72 -15.67 12.50
N CYS A 97 -9.97 -14.79 13.17
CA CYS A 97 -9.31 -15.10 14.44
C CYS A 97 -9.68 -14.12 15.55
N PRO A 98 -9.75 -14.59 16.82
CA PRO A 98 -9.89 -13.70 17.98
C PRO A 98 -8.59 -12.91 18.25
N PRO A 99 -8.62 -11.84 19.06
CA PRO A 99 -7.42 -11.08 19.41
C PRO A 99 -6.29 -11.92 20.03
N ALA A 100 -6.64 -13.00 20.74
CA ALA A 100 -5.67 -13.93 21.32
C ALA A 100 -4.74 -14.55 20.26
N LYS A 101 -5.21 -14.76 19.02
CA LYS A 101 -4.37 -15.27 17.94
C LYS A 101 -3.27 -14.30 17.57
N LEU A 102 -3.52 -12.98 17.57
CA LEU A 102 -2.47 -12.01 17.28
C LEU A 102 -1.34 -12.07 18.33
N ILE A 103 -1.69 -12.28 19.60
CA ILE A 103 -0.70 -12.46 20.68
C ILE A 103 0.10 -13.75 20.46
N GLU A 104 -0.57 -14.86 20.14
CA GLU A 104 0.08 -16.14 19.81
C GLU A 104 1.06 -16.00 18.65
N LEU A 105 0.64 -15.33 17.56
CA LEU A 105 1.49 -15.10 16.39
C LEU A 105 2.70 -14.22 16.73
N ALA A 106 2.50 -13.17 17.53
CA ALA A 106 3.59 -12.29 17.95
C ALA A 106 4.61 -13.02 18.84
N ALA A 107 4.16 -13.90 19.74
CA ALA A 107 5.04 -14.73 20.57
C ALA A 107 5.75 -15.82 19.77
N TRP A 108 5.13 -16.31 18.70
CA TRP A 108 5.73 -17.30 17.81
C TRP A 108 6.83 -16.72 16.91
N ALA A 109 6.71 -15.46 16.50
CA ALA A 109 7.61 -14.83 15.55
C ALA A 109 8.93 -14.38 16.19
N ASP A 110 10.04 -14.51 15.45
CA ASP A 110 11.32 -13.93 15.82
C ASP A 110 11.30 -12.40 15.65
N THR A 111 10.49 -11.90 14.71
CA THR A 111 10.32 -10.47 14.43
C THR A 111 8.92 -10.18 13.90
N THR A 112 8.38 -9.03 14.30
CA THR A 112 7.09 -8.51 13.82
C THR A 112 7.31 -7.23 13.02
N LEU A 113 6.77 -7.18 11.80
CA LEU A 113 6.76 -6.00 10.94
C LEU A 113 5.35 -5.40 10.91
N THR A 114 5.27 -4.09 11.10
CA THR A 114 4.00 -3.33 11.07
C THR A 114 4.08 -2.20 10.07
N SER A 115 3.12 -2.13 9.16
CA SER A 115 3.12 -1.12 8.08
C SER A 115 2.87 0.30 8.61
N GLU A 116 2.25 0.42 9.79
CA GLU A 116 1.89 1.68 10.44
C GLU A 116 3.13 2.47 10.91
N ARG A 117 4.21 1.78 11.25
CA ARG A 117 5.48 2.42 11.66
C ARG A 117 6.36 2.80 10.48
N MET A 118 6.03 2.36 9.27
CA MET A 118 6.79 2.70 8.06
C MET A 118 6.40 4.11 7.60
N ARG A 119 7.30 5.08 7.82
CA ARG A 119 7.13 6.45 7.31
C ARG A 119 7.30 6.44 5.79
N LEU A 120 6.17 6.29 5.10
CA LEU A 120 6.10 6.57 3.68
C LEU A 120 5.89 8.07 3.52
N SER A 121 6.82 8.73 2.84
CA SER A 121 6.61 10.11 2.40
C SER A 121 5.31 10.16 1.58
N PRO A 122 4.44 11.16 1.79
CA PRO A 122 3.26 11.30 0.94
C PRO A 122 3.71 11.43 -0.52
N PRO A 123 2.91 10.95 -1.49
CA PRO A 123 3.19 11.20 -2.89
C PRO A 123 3.33 12.72 -3.10
N PRO A 124 4.25 13.18 -3.95
CA PRO A 124 4.36 14.59 -4.26
C PRO A 124 3.00 15.07 -4.75
N GLN A 125 2.35 15.95 -3.99
CA GLN A 125 1.15 16.62 -4.45
C GLN A 125 1.57 17.45 -5.66
N GLY A 126 0.94 17.16 -6.81
CA GLY A 126 1.33 17.70 -8.10
C GLY A 126 1.60 19.20 -8.06
N LEU A 127 2.63 19.62 -8.79
CA LEU A 127 2.91 21.02 -9.10
C LEU A 127 1.57 21.69 -9.44
N GLY A 128 1.10 22.57 -8.54
CA GLY A 128 -0.05 23.41 -8.80
C GLY A 128 0.13 24.07 -10.16
N GLN A 129 -0.94 24.09 -10.95
CA GLN A 129 -0.94 24.68 -12.28
C GLN A 129 -0.24 26.04 -12.22
N ALA A 130 0.99 26.11 -12.73
CA ALA A 130 1.64 27.37 -12.98
C ALA A 130 0.79 28.03 -14.06
N SER A 131 -0.04 28.98 -13.64
CA SER A 131 -0.78 29.84 -14.55
C SER A 131 0.23 30.45 -15.51
N LEU A 132 0.18 30.04 -16.78
CA LEU A 132 0.91 30.71 -17.85
C LEU A 132 0.36 32.13 -17.96
N GLN A 133 0.96 33.06 -17.23
CA GLN A 133 0.74 34.47 -17.54
C GLN A 133 1.33 34.74 -18.92
N PRO A 134 0.59 35.38 -19.83
CA PRO A 134 1.08 35.65 -21.17
C PRO A 134 2.27 36.60 -21.06
N ARG A 135 3.43 36.19 -21.57
CA ARG A 135 4.61 37.05 -21.69
C ARG A 135 4.22 38.30 -22.47
N ARG A 136 4.28 39.48 -21.81
CA ARG A 136 4.21 40.77 -22.50
C ARG A 136 5.29 40.75 -23.61
N ARG A 137 4.87 40.87 -24.87
CA ARG A 137 5.80 41.18 -25.97
C ARG A 137 6.39 42.56 -25.66
N LEU A 138 7.68 42.60 -25.38
CA LEU A 138 8.46 43.82 -25.55
C LEU A 138 8.45 44.12 -27.05
N VAL A 139 7.71 45.16 -27.44
CA VAL A 139 7.79 45.74 -28.78
C VAL A 139 9.09 46.52 -28.83
N SER A 140 10.09 45.99 -29.53
CA SER A 140 11.28 46.76 -29.92
C SER A 140 10.90 47.71 -31.05
N PRO A 141 11.18 49.02 -30.95
CA PRO A 141 11.06 49.91 -32.10
C PRO A 141 12.32 49.79 -32.96
N ASP A 142 12.23 49.15 -34.12
CA ASP A 142 13.23 49.27 -35.16
C ASP A 142 12.77 50.28 -36.23
N ARG A 143 13.52 51.39 -36.27
CA ARG A 143 14.11 52.06 -37.45
C ARG A 143 13.21 52.70 -38.53
N CYS A 144 13.50 53.98 -38.79
CA CYS A 144 13.68 54.58 -40.12
C CYS A 144 14.42 55.92 -39.89
N SER A 145 15.76 55.97 -40.04
CA SER A 145 16.50 56.36 -41.25
C SER A 145 16.19 57.76 -41.78
N LEU A 146 17.22 58.59 -41.95
CA LEU A 146 17.53 59.42 -43.13
C LEU A 146 18.78 60.28 -42.83
N ASP A 147 19.93 59.76 -43.27
CA ASP A 147 21.02 60.33 -44.11
C ASP A 147 21.49 61.81 -44.05
N PRO A 148 22.73 62.08 -44.55
CA PRO A 148 23.62 63.13 -44.06
C PRO A 148 23.67 64.40 -44.92
N ALA A 149 24.19 65.48 -44.33
CA ALA A 149 24.94 66.56 -44.98
C ALA A 149 25.78 67.32 -43.92
#